data_AF-A0A0F9QEP3-F1
#
_entry.id   AF-A0A0F9QEP3-F1
#
_cell.length_a   1.000
_cell.length_b   1.000
_cell.length_c   1.000
_cell.angle_alpha   90.00
_cell.angle_beta   90.00
_cell.angle_gamma   90.00
#
_symmetry.space_group_name_H-M   'P 1'
#
loop_
_entity.id
_entity.type
_entity.pdbx_description
1 polymer ?
#
loop_
_entity_poly.entity_id
_entity_poly.type
_entity_poly.pdbx_seq_one_letter_code
_entity_poly.pdbx_strand_id
1 'polypeptide(L)'
;MIRHNPVGGPTTGVNTFGDGGVTNYAQFASDGELKLFGTARVIRHIDFDNAALGKGATAPAQIVLGTFNGWEYDISDDSHVDFVLPHDHAIGTGIVVHIRWYCGEDRVTNSGEVQWRCAWAALPADSSETIDSPTHSGTNDTADIDIPTNANELLETALVTISGASLTHMDSIGLDIERVALQAGSDPTAKPTIINIHVEYTADSLGEAT
;
A
#
# COMPACT_ATOMS: atom_id res chain seq x y z
N MET A 1 -14.91 23.34 -47.98
CA MET A 1 -15.88 22.29 -47.61
C MET A 1 -15.09 21.17 -46.95
N ILE A 2 -15.03 21.14 -45.62
CA ILE A 2 -14.34 20.09 -44.86
C ILE A 2 -15.27 18.88 -44.85
N ARG A 3 -14.90 17.81 -45.57
CA ARG A 3 -15.65 16.55 -45.53
C ARG A 3 -15.32 15.87 -44.20
N HIS A 4 -16.30 15.78 -43.30
CA HIS A 4 -16.22 14.87 -42.15
C HIS A 4 -16.25 13.45 -42.72
N ASN A 5 -15.16 12.69 -42.55
CA ASN A 5 -15.25 11.24 -42.69
C ASN A 5 -16.15 10.73 -41.57
N PRO A 6 -17.20 9.94 -41.86
CA PRO A 6 -17.95 9.28 -40.81
C PRO A 6 -16.99 8.35 -40.09
N VAL A 7 -16.71 8.65 -38.82
CA VAL A 7 -15.98 7.74 -37.95
C VAL A 7 -16.90 6.53 -37.80
N GLY A 8 -16.45 5.36 -38.28
CA GLY A 8 -17.18 4.11 -38.11
C GLY A 8 -17.51 3.96 -36.64
N GLY A 9 -18.80 3.91 -36.30
CA GLY A 9 -19.23 3.71 -34.93
C GLY A 9 -18.64 2.40 -34.38
N PRO A 10 -18.47 2.28 -33.06
CA PRO A 10 -18.00 1.04 -32.46
C PRO A 10 -18.92 -0.10 -32.91
N THR A 11 -18.37 -1.08 -33.62
CA THR A 11 -19.08 -2.31 -33.95
C THR A 11 -19.22 -3.12 -32.68
N THR A 12 -20.38 -3.75 -32.46
CA THR A 12 -20.55 -4.79 -31.42
C THR A 12 -19.43 -5.82 -31.55
N GLY A 13 -18.61 -5.97 -30.50
CA GLY A 13 -17.44 -6.85 -30.49
C GLY A 13 -16.34 -6.36 -29.56
N VAL A 14 -15.24 -7.12 -29.51
CA VAL A 14 -14.03 -6.74 -28.79
C VAL A 14 -13.33 -5.60 -29.53
N ASN A 15 -13.08 -4.49 -28.84
CA ASN A 15 -12.33 -3.37 -29.38
C ASN A 15 -10.97 -3.29 -28.68
N THR A 16 -9.88 -3.39 -29.42
CA THR A 16 -8.52 -3.24 -28.89
C THR A 16 -7.92 -1.90 -29.30
N PHE A 17 -7.31 -1.19 -28.36
CA PHE A 17 -6.56 0.04 -28.60
C PHE A 17 -5.12 -0.15 -28.14
N GLY A 18 -4.14 0.02 -29.03
CA GLY A 18 -2.73 -0.23 -28.73
C GLY A 18 -1.98 -0.77 -29.93
N ASP A 19 -1.10 -1.75 -29.71
CA ASP A 19 -0.26 -2.37 -30.74
C ASP A 19 -0.97 -3.39 -31.65
N GLY A 20 -2.30 -3.26 -31.80
CA GLY A 20 -3.11 -4.20 -32.57
C GLY A 20 -3.41 -5.51 -31.84
N GLY A 21 -3.31 -5.54 -30.50
CA GLY A 21 -3.70 -6.70 -29.70
C GLY A 21 -2.58 -7.71 -29.45
N VAL A 22 -1.31 -7.29 -29.54
CA VAL A 22 -0.17 -8.22 -29.54
C VAL A 22 0.49 -8.28 -28.16
N THR A 23 0.98 -7.16 -27.66
CA THR A 23 1.72 -7.08 -26.40
C THR A 23 1.07 -6.06 -25.48
N ASN A 24 0.95 -4.81 -25.92
CA ASN A 24 0.48 -3.69 -25.10
C ASN A 24 -0.78 -3.06 -25.71
N TYR A 25 -1.93 -3.38 -25.11
CA TYR A 25 -3.21 -2.87 -25.55
C TYR A 25 -4.22 -2.80 -24.41
N ALA A 26 -5.16 -1.87 -24.55
CA ALA A 26 -6.42 -1.82 -23.83
C ALA A 26 -7.47 -2.61 -24.63
N GLN A 27 -8.20 -3.50 -23.98
CA GLN A 27 -9.30 -4.24 -24.59
C GLN A 27 -10.61 -3.86 -23.91
N PHE A 28 -11.57 -3.38 -24.69
CA PHE A 28 -12.96 -3.32 -24.28
C PHE A 28 -13.65 -4.61 -24.73
N ALA A 29 -14.07 -5.42 -23.76
CA ALA A 29 -14.92 -6.56 -24.01
C ALA A 29 -16.35 -6.12 -24.35
N SER A 30 -17.15 -7.04 -24.89
CA SER A 30 -18.53 -6.74 -25.32
C SER A 30 -19.50 -6.44 -24.17
N ASP A 31 -19.13 -6.82 -22.96
CA ASP A 31 -19.83 -6.51 -21.70
C ASP A 31 -19.38 -5.18 -21.07
N GLY A 32 -18.40 -4.49 -21.68
CA GLY A 32 -17.87 -3.21 -21.19
C GLY A 32 -16.66 -3.33 -20.27
N GLU A 33 -16.18 -4.54 -19.95
CA GLU A 33 -14.95 -4.72 -19.18
C GLU A 33 -13.75 -4.14 -19.94
N LEU A 34 -12.95 -3.31 -19.26
CA LEU A 34 -11.70 -2.79 -19.80
C LEU A 34 -10.51 -3.51 -19.14
N LYS A 35 -9.74 -4.26 -19.94
CA LYS A 35 -8.52 -4.94 -19.51
C LYS A 35 -7.27 -4.32 -20.13
N LEU A 36 -6.18 -4.27 -19.37
CA LEU A 36 -4.88 -3.77 -19.79
C LEU A 36 -3.88 -4.92 -19.95
N PHE A 37 -3.41 -5.15 -21.17
CA PHE A 37 -2.49 -6.24 -21.49
C PHE A 37 -1.03 -5.79 -21.57
N GLY A 38 -0.12 -6.75 -21.37
CA GLY A 38 1.33 -6.56 -21.47
C GLY A 38 1.91 -5.84 -20.26
N THR A 39 2.58 -4.72 -20.51
CA THR A 39 3.16 -3.84 -19.49
C THR A 39 2.27 -2.63 -19.18
N ALA A 40 1.10 -2.51 -19.83
CA ALA A 40 0.13 -1.48 -19.47
C ALA A 40 -0.47 -1.80 -18.11
N ARG A 41 -0.23 -0.93 -17.12
CA ARG A 41 -0.64 -1.10 -15.73
C ARG A 41 -1.07 0.24 -15.15
N VAL A 42 -1.97 0.19 -14.16
CA VAL A 42 -2.34 1.35 -13.35
C VAL A 42 -1.84 1.10 -11.93
N ILE A 43 -1.02 2.01 -11.41
CA ILE A 43 -0.67 1.99 -9.99
C ILE A 43 -1.82 2.66 -9.21
N ARG A 44 -2.27 1.99 -8.16
CA ARG A 44 -3.38 2.42 -7.30
C ARG A 44 -2.98 2.30 -5.85
N HIS A 45 -3.63 3.11 -5.01
CA HIS A 45 -3.40 3.11 -3.57
C HIS A 45 -4.68 2.72 -2.83
N ILE A 46 -4.50 2.04 -1.71
CA ILE A 46 -5.51 1.90 -0.65
C ILE A 46 -5.02 2.74 0.52
N ASP A 47 -5.69 3.85 0.79
CA ASP A 47 -5.37 4.73 1.90
C ASP A 47 -6.14 4.30 3.16
N PHE A 48 -5.45 4.21 4.30
CA PHE A 48 -6.10 3.97 5.59
C PHE A 48 -6.39 5.29 6.29
N ASP A 49 -7.62 5.42 6.79
CA ASP A 49 -8.00 6.55 7.62
C ASP A 49 -7.16 6.59 8.89
N ASN A 50 -6.70 7.78 9.29
CA ASN A 50 -5.92 7.94 10.52
C ASN A 50 -6.67 7.44 11.77
N ALA A 51 -8.00 7.43 11.77
CA ALA A 51 -8.82 6.89 12.85
C ALA A 51 -8.81 5.35 12.92
N ALA A 52 -8.36 4.67 11.87
CA ALA A 52 -8.17 3.22 11.87
C ALA A 52 -6.83 2.82 12.50
N LEU A 53 -5.86 3.74 12.55
CA LEU A 53 -4.56 3.53 13.20
C LEU A 53 -4.71 3.54 14.72
N GLY A 54 -3.75 2.97 15.44
CA GLY A 54 -3.73 2.95 16.91
C GLY A 54 -4.50 1.82 17.58
N LYS A 55 -4.77 0.72 16.86
CA LYS A 55 -5.55 -0.42 17.35
C LYS A 55 -4.70 -1.63 17.80
N GLY A 56 -3.43 -1.39 18.12
CA GLY A 56 -2.51 -2.44 18.56
C GLY A 56 -2.65 -2.87 20.01
N ALA A 57 -1.88 -3.90 20.36
CA ALA A 57 -1.78 -4.39 21.72
C ALA A 57 -1.19 -3.33 22.67
N THR A 58 -0.22 -2.56 22.16
CA THR A 58 0.36 -1.37 22.77
C THR A 58 0.08 -0.19 21.85
N ALA A 59 -1.09 0.43 22.02
CA ALA A 59 -1.52 1.48 21.11
C ALA A 59 -0.64 2.75 21.21
N PRO A 60 -0.19 3.32 20.08
CA PRO A 60 0.50 4.61 20.04
C PRO A 60 -0.39 5.74 20.56
N ALA A 61 0.22 6.87 20.91
CA ALA A 61 -0.51 8.05 21.40
C ALA A 61 -0.98 8.93 20.25
N GLN A 62 -2.27 9.28 20.20
CA GLN A 62 -2.77 10.23 19.21
C GLN A 62 -2.27 11.65 19.49
N ILE A 63 -1.78 12.33 18.45
CA ILE A 63 -1.40 13.75 18.49
C ILE A 63 -2.00 14.53 17.32
N VAL A 64 -2.00 15.85 17.44
CA VAL A 64 -2.35 16.78 16.37
C VAL A 64 -1.21 17.78 16.18
N LEU A 65 -0.69 17.88 14.96
CA LEU A 65 0.29 18.87 14.55
C LEU A 65 -0.27 19.72 13.42
N GLY A 66 -0.59 20.98 13.71
CA GLY A 66 -1.24 21.87 12.75
C GLY A 66 -2.61 21.31 12.33
N THR A 67 -2.77 20.96 11.05
CA THR A 67 -4.00 20.35 10.50
C THR A 67 -3.92 18.84 10.32
N PHE A 68 -2.80 18.21 10.71
CA PHE A 68 -2.59 16.78 10.56
C PHE A 68 -2.85 16.08 11.90
N ASN A 69 -3.64 15.01 11.86
CA ASN A 69 -3.68 14.03 12.93
C ASN A 69 -2.54 13.02 12.72
N GLY A 70 -1.97 12.52 13.81
CA GLY A 70 -0.97 11.47 13.75
C GLY A 70 -0.96 10.63 15.02
N TRP A 71 -0.10 9.64 15.02
CA TRP A 71 0.11 8.70 16.12
C TRP A 71 1.59 8.63 16.44
N GLU A 72 1.97 9.03 17.66
CA GLU A 72 3.33 8.96 18.19
C GLU A 72 3.62 7.55 18.69
N TYR A 73 4.70 6.95 18.19
CA TYR A 73 5.11 5.59 18.55
C TYR A 73 6.31 5.61 19.48
N ASP A 74 6.15 5.05 20.68
CA ASP A 74 7.25 4.50 21.45
C ASP A 74 7.73 3.17 20.84
N ILE A 75 8.88 2.68 21.29
CA ILE A 75 9.34 1.34 20.93
C ILE A 75 8.31 0.32 21.44
N SER A 76 7.93 -0.60 20.56
CA SER A 76 6.90 -1.63 20.76
C SER A 76 5.46 -1.14 20.76
N ASP A 77 5.21 0.12 20.40
CA ASP A 77 3.87 0.53 20.00
C ASP A 77 3.53 -0.04 18.63
N ASP A 78 2.29 -0.49 18.45
CA ASP A 78 1.82 -1.17 17.25
C ASP A 78 0.46 -0.65 16.74
N SER A 79 0.19 -0.91 15.47
CA SER A 79 -1.08 -0.59 14.82
C SER A 79 -1.47 -1.67 13.83
N HIS A 80 -2.73 -2.08 13.94
CA HIS A 80 -3.32 -3.13 13.11
C HIS A 80 -4.29 -2.51 12.11
N VAL A 81 -4.10 -2.81 10.84
CA VAL A 81 -5.05 -2.47 9.78
C VAL A 81 -5.29 -3.69 8.90
N ASP A 82 -6.51 -3.84 8.41
CA ASP A 82 -6.89 -4.91 7.50
C ASP A 82 -7.59 -4.33 6.27
N PHE A 83 -7.46 -5.03 5.14
CA PHE A 83 -8.14 -4.70 3.91
C PHE A 83 -8.41 -5.95 3.09
N VAL A 84 -9.35 -5.85 2.16
CA VAL A 84 -9.60 -6.89 1.16
C VAL A 84 -8.87 -6.50 -0.11
N LEU A 85 -8.09 -7.44 -0.67
CA LEU A 85 -7.38 -7.22 -1.92
C LEU A 85 -8.38 -6.90 -3.04
N PRO A 86 -8.27 -5.74 -3.71
CA PRO A 86 -9.22 -5.33 -4.74
C PRO A 86 -9.33 -6.32 -5.89
N HIS A 87 -10.54 -6.45 -6.45
CA HIS A 87 -10.82 -7.28 -7.62
C HIS A 87 -9.99 -6.88 -8.85
N ASP A 88 -9.57 -5.62 -8.93
CA ASP A 88 -8.78 -5.12 -10.03
C ASP A 88 -7.27 -5.29 -9.87
N HIS A 89 -6.80 -5.90 -8.77
CA HIS A 89 -5.41 -6.26 -8.57
C HIS A 89 -4.92 -7.22 -9.67
N ALA A 90 -3.76 -6.91 -10.23
CA ALA A 90 -3.10 -7.76 -11.21
C ALA A 90 -2.42 -8.94 -10.49
N ILE A 91 -3.04 -10.11 -10.49
CA ILE A 91 -2.52 -11.32 -9.84
C ILE A 91 -1.06 -11.60 -10.26
N GLY A 92 -0.23 -11.98 -9.29
CA GLY A 92 1.21 -12.20 -9.49
C GLY A 92 2.06 -10.93 -9.37
N THR A 93 1.47 -9.74 -9.31
CA THR A 93 2.19 -8.49 -8.98
C THR A 93 2.21 -8.24 -7.48
N GLY A 94 3.34 -7.79 -6.95
CA GLY A 94 3.46 -7.47 -5.53
C GLY A 94 2.65 -6.24 -5.13
N ILE A 95 2.43 -6.11 -3.83
CA ILE A 95 1.92 -4.89 -3.20
C ILE A 95 2.99 -4.33 -2.26
N VAL A 96 3.03 -3.01 -2.12
CA VAL A 96 4.00 -2.33 -1.26
C VAL A 96 3.26 -1.56 -0.18
N VAL A 97 3.61 -1.80 1.08
CA VAL A 97 3.05 -1.07 2.22
C VAL A 97 3.94 0.13 2.49
N HIS A 98 3.35 1.33 2.48
CA HIS A 98 4.04 2.58 2.75
C HIS A 98 3.50 3.23 4.03
N ILE A 99 4.38 3.88 4.77
CA ILE A 99 4.02 4.82 5.82
C ILE A 99 4.54 6.22 5.48
N ARG A 100 3.76 7.22 5.85
CA ARG A 100 4.17 8.63 5.86
C ARG A 100 4.29 9.09 7.30
N TRP A 101 5.47 9.53 7.68
CA TRP A 101 5.80 9.82 9.07
C TRP A 101 6.74 11.02 9.19
N TYR A 102 6.82 11.60 10.38
CA TYR A 102 7.75 12.67 10.71
C TYR A 102 8.35 12.44 12.11
N CYS A 103 9.41 13.17 12.44
CA CYS A 103 9.94 13.25 13.80
C CYS A 103 9.95 14.71 14.25
N GLY A 104 9.57 15.00 15.51
CA GLY A 104 9.58 16.35 16.10
C GLY A 104 10.97 16.91 16.40
N GLU A 105 12.02 16.27 15.89
CA GLU A 105 13.42 16.56 16.15
C GLU A 105 14.18 16.62 14.82
N ASP A 106 15.19 17.49 14.75
CA ASP A 106 16.04 17.62 13.56
C ASP A 106 17.29 16.73 13.68
N ARG A 107 17.68 16.11 12.56
CA ARG A 107 18.85 15.22 12.52
C ARG A 107 20.16 15.94 12.85
N VAL A 108 20.24 17.22 12.50
CA VAL A 108 21.47 18.01 12.65
C VAL A 108 21.85 18.18 14.12
N THR A 109 20.85 18.30 15.00
CA THR A 109 21.02 18.44 16.45
C THR A 109 21.09 17.08 17.14
N ASN A 110 20.34 16.10 16.66
CA ASN A 110 20.36 14.74 17.19
C ASN A 110 20.39 13.74 16.04
N SER A 111 21.43 12.92 15.96
CA SER A 111 21.58 11.87 14.94
C SER A 111 20.69 10.66 15.27
N GLY A 112 19.40 10.92 15.50
CA GLY A 112 18.41 9.91 15.82
C GLY A 112 18.07 9.05 14.60
N GLU A 113 17.77 7.78 14.85
CA GLU A 113 17.34 6.82 13.85
C GLU A 113 16.03 6.14 14.31
N VAL A 114 15.27 5.61 13.36
CA VAL A 114 14.00 4.92 13.60
C VAL A 114 13.99 3.63 12.79
N GLN A 115 13.49 2.56 13.39
CA GLN A 115 13.24 1.30 12.70
C GLN A 115 11.77 0.93 12.82
N TRP A 116 11.18 0.53 11.70
CA TRP A 116 9.79 0.10 11.61
C TRP A 116 9.73 -1.38 11.24
N ARG A 117 8.75 -2.09 11.78
CA ARG A 117 8.42 -3.46 11.41
C ARG A 117 7.03 -3.48 10.80
N CYS A 118 6.86 -4.30 9.77
CA CYS A 118 5.55 -4.70 9.27
C CYS A 118 5.47 -6.21 9.24
N ALA A 119 4.63 -6.79 10.11
CA ALA A 119 4.16 -8.15 9.98
C ALA A 119 2.87 -8.17 9.15
N TRP A 120 2.70 -9.20 8.33
CA TRP A 120 1.53 -9.33 7.47
C TRP A 120 1.07 -10.77 7.37
N ALA A 121 -0.21 -10.93 7.07
CA ALA A 121 -0.85 -12.19 6.71
C ALA A 121 -1.86 -11.96 5.59
N ALA A 122 -1.95 -12.87 4.64
CA ALA A 122 -2.94 -12.85 3.56
C ALA A 122 -3.76 -14.15 3.59
N LEU A 123 -5.08 -14.01 3.70
CA LEU A 123 -6.00 -15.12 3.86
C LEU A 123 -7.10 -15.15 2.79
N PRO A 124 -7.28 -16.26 2.06
CA PRO A 124 -8.40 -16.41 1.15
C PRO A 124 -9.72 -16.47 1.92
N ALA A 125 -10.75 -15.80 1.40
CA ALA A 125 -12.09 -15.78 1.97
C ALA A 125 -12.90 -17.05 1.64
N ASP A 126 -12.29 -18.24 1.75
CA ASP A 126 -12.86 -19.53 1.31
C ASP A 126 -12.89 -20.61 2.40
N SER A 127 -12.50 -20.26 3.64
CA SER A 127 -12.39 -21.17 4.79
C SER A 127 -11.31 -22.27 4.65
N SER A 128 -10.32 -22.08 3.77
CA SER A 128 -9.21 -23.03 3.61
C SER A 128 -8.13 -22.93 4.71
N GLU A 129 -8.08 -21.82 5.44
CA GLU A 129 -7.11 -21.58 6.52
C GLU A 129 -7.69 -20.81 7.71
N THR A 130 -6.97 -20.84 8.84
CA THR A 130 -7.37 -20.17 10.09
C THR A 130 -6.62 -18.86 10.26
N ILE A 131 -7.28 -17.85 10.85
CA ILE A 131 -6.73 -16.51 11.06
C ILE A 131 -5.48 -16.48 11.95
N ASP A 132 -5.33 -17.46 12.84
CA ASP A 132 -4.21 -17.59 13.78
C ASP A 132 -3.05 -18.44 13.24
N SER A 133 -3.18 -19.00 12.03
CA SER A 133 -2.13 -19.77 11.37
C SER A 133 -2.20 -19.62 9.84
N PRO A 134 -2.08 -18.38 9.32
CA PRO A 134 -2.13 -18.11 7.88
C PRO A 134 -0.99 -18.80 7.13
N THR A 135 -1.27 -19.36 5.96
CA THR A 135 -0.25 -20.01 5.12
C THR A 135 0.70 -18.98 4.52
N HIS A 136 0.17 -17.82 4.15
CA HIS A 136 0.92 -16.73 3.56
C HIS A 136 1.07 -15.60 4.58
N SER A 137 2.27 -15.49 5.13
CA SER A 137 2.61 -14.48 6.13
C SER A 137 4.09 -14.13 6.06
N GLY A 138 4.45 -13.02 6.69
CA GLY A 138 5.84 -12.61 6.81
C GLY A 138 6.02 -11.42 7.74
N THR A 139 7.27 -11.12 8.04
CA THR A 139 7.65 -9.95 8.82
C THR A 139 8.85 -9.32 8.13
N ASN A 140 8.83 -8.00 8.01
CA ASN A 140 9.96 -7.23 7.53
C ASN A 140 10.25 -6.08 8.48
N ASP A 141 11.50 -5.99 8.93
CA ASP A 141 12.02 -4.82 9.62
C ASP A 141 12.71 -3.95 8.58
N THR A 142 12.50 -2.64 8.63
CA THR A 142 13.31 -1.69 7.85
C THR A 142 14.76 -1.77 8.33
N ALA A 143 15.71 -1.22 7.57
CA ALA A 143 16.98 -0.84 8.21
C ALA A 143 16.75 0.27 9.24
N ASP A 144 17.77 0.60 10.03
CA ASP A 144 17.77 1.83 10.82
C ASP A 144 17.70 3.02 9.83
N ILE A 145 16.66 3.85 9.96
CA ILE A 145 16.39 5.00 9.09
C ILE A 145 16.67 6.27 9.86
N ASP A 146 17.57 7.09 9.35
CA ASP A 146 17.82 8.42 9.88
C ASP A 146 16.53 9.26 9.98
N ILE A 147 16.33 9.95 11.11
CA ILE A 147 15.25 10.94 11.21
C ILE A 147 15.42 12.05 10.14
N PRO A 148 14.34 12.76 9.77
CA PRO A 148 14.42 13.81 8.76
C PRO A 148 15.46 14.88 9.10
N THR A 149 16.03 15.51 8.06
CA THR A 149 17.05 16.55 8.26
C THR A 149 16.51 17.70 9.09
N ASN A 150 15.25 18.09 8.87
CA ASN A 150 14.57 19.14 9.63
C ASN A 150 13.44 18.54 10.48
N ALA A 151 13.20 19.10 11.67
CA ALA A 151 12.09 18.70 12.51
C ALA A 151 10.74 18.86 11.78
N ASN A 152 9.87 17.87 11.94
CA ASN A 152 8.54 17.78 11.33
C ASN A 152 8.51 17.72 9.80
N GLU A 153 9.63 17.39 9.15
CA GLU A 153 9.65 17.08 7.72
C GLU A 153 9.02 15.70 7.46
N LEU A 154 8.15 15.63 6.46
CA LEU A 154 7.45 14.40 6.11
C LEU A 154 8.36 13.47 5.30
N LEU A 155 8.53 12.25 5.77
CA LEU A 155 9.19 11.16 5.07
C LEU A 155 8.19 10.09 4.68
N GLU A 156 8.46 9.41 3.57
CA GLU A 156 7.76 8.20 3.17
C GLU A 156 8.73 7.02 3.24
N THR A 157 8.26 5.88 3.75
CA THR A 157 9.06 4.66 3.90
C THR A 157 8.24 3.47 3.45
N ALA A 158 8.81 2.68 2.53
CA ALA A 158 8.27 1.37 2.17
C ALA A 158 8.64 0.36 3.27
N LEU A 159 7.63 -0.20 3.93
CA LEU A 159 7.81 -1.13 5.05
C LEU A 159 8.03 -2.57 4.58
N VAL A 160 7.24 -3.02 3.61
CA VAL A 160 7.32 -4.39 3.09
C VAL A 160 6.77 -4.45 1.67
N THR A 161 7.39 -5.29 0.83
CA THR A 161 6.80 -5.75 -0.43
C THR A 161 6.24 -7.15 -0.23
N ILE A 162 4.93 -7.31 -0.29
CA ILE A 162 4.27 -8.62 -0.24
C ILE A 162 4.26 -9.18 -1.67
N SER A 163 4.76 -10.40 -1.84
CA SER A 163 4.81 -11.04 -3.15
C SER A 163 3.41 -11.34 -3.66
N GLY A 164 3.13 -10.97 -4.92
CA GLY A 164 1.86 -11.27 -5.57
C GLY A 164 1.65 -12.75 -5.89
N ALA A 165 2.70 -13.58 -5.78
CA ALA A 165 2.60 -15.02 -6.08
C ALA A 165 1.72 -15.78 -5.08
N SER A 166 1.54 -15.23 -3.87
CA SER A 166 0.71 -15.79 -2.81
C SER A 166 -0.67 -15.14 -2.70
N LEU A 167 -0.99 -14.18 -3.57
CA LEU A 167 -2.21 -13.38 -3.46
C LEU A 167 -3.22 -13.79 -4.51
N THR A 168 -4.48 -13.92 -4.09
CA THR A 168 -5.65 -14.06 -4.94
C THR A 168 -6.64 -12.93 -4.71
N HIS A 169 -7.52 -12.68 -5.68
CA HIS A 169 -8.57 -11.67 -5.53
C HIS A 169 -9.40 -11.97 -4.28
N MET A 170 -9.77 -10.92 -3.55
CA MET A 170 -10.56 -11.03 -2.32
C MET A 170 -9.86 -11.68 -1.11
N ASP A 171 -8.55 -11.89 -1.19
CA ASP A 171 -7.78 -12.20 0.01
C ASP A 171 -7.95 -11.07 1.04
N SER A 172 -8.19 -11.45 2.30
CA SER A 172 -8.15 -10.54 3.43
C SER A 172 -6.71 -10.42 3.91
N ILE A 173 -6.16 -9.21 3.87
CA ILE A 173 -4.78 -8.93 4.25
C ILE A 173 -4.79 -8.14 5.55
N GLY A 174 -4.17 -8.70 6.59
CA GLY A 174 -3.90 -8.03 7.85
C GLY A 174 -2.47 -7.52 7.90
N LEU A 175 -2.27 -6.31 8.41
CA LEU A 175 -0.97 -5.68 8.62
C LEU A 175 -0.85 -5.28 10.10
N ASP A 176 0.29 -5.59 10.70
CA ASP A 176 0.72 -5.15 12.02
C ASP A 176 2.00 -4.34 11.88
N ILE A 177 1.92 -3.06 12.23
CA ILE A 177 2.97 -2.06 12.02
C ILE A 177 3.46 -1.59 13.38
N GLU A 178 4.73 -1.84 13.68
CA GLU A 178 5.36 -1.59 14.98
C GLU A 178 6.58 -0.68 14.82
N ARG A 179 6.82 0.24 15.77
CA ARG A 179 8.16 0.83 15.92
C ARG A 179 9.02 -0.13 16.74
N VAL A 180 10.16 -0.55 16.21
CA VAL A 180 11.05 -1.51 16.88
C VAL A 180 12.34 -0.86 17.36
N ALA A 181 13.02 -1.51 18.29
CA ALA A 181 14.31 -1.06 18.78
C ALA A 181 15.37 -1.16 17.68
N LEU A 182 16.21 -0.13 17.58
CA LEU A 182 17.30 -0.07 16.60
C LEU A 182 18.30 -1.21 16.78
N GLN A 183 18.95 -1.60 15.68
CA GLN A 183 20.06 -2.55 15.72
C GLN A 183 21.35 -1.87 16.19
N ALA A 184 21.57 -0.62 15.79
CA ALA A 184 22.66 0.24 16.21
C ALA A 184 22.20 1.71 16.29
N GLY A 185 23.09 2.60 16.74
CA GLY A 185 22.80 4.04 16.73
C GLY A 185 22.11 4.57 17.99
N SER A 186 21.25 5.56 17.82
CA SER A 186 20.56 6.23 18.93
C SER A 186 19.14 6.58 18.53
N ASP A 187 18.18 6.29 19.42
CA ASP A 187 16.80 6.72 19.22
C ASP A 187 16.67 8.24 19.27
N PRO A 188 15.73 8.84 18.51
CA PRO A 188 15.34 10.22 18.71
C PRO A 188 14.74 10.40 20.11
N THR A 189 14.93 11.60 20.66
CA THR A 189 14.27 12.00 21.91
C THR A 189 12.80 12.32 21.64
N ALA A 190 12.50 12.91 20.46
CA ALA A 190 11.12 13.08 20.01
C ALA A 190 10.57 11.77 19.46
N LYS A 191 9.28 11.52 19.68
CA LYS A 191 8.63 10.30 19.19
C LYS A 191 8.34 10.42 17.69
N PRO A 192 8.74 9.43 16.87
CA PRO A 192 8.31 9.34 15.48
C PRO A 192 6.78 9.26 15.40
N THR A 193 6.19 10.00 14.48
CA THR A 193 4.74 10.10 14.32
C THR A 193 4.31 9.66 12.93
N ILE A 194 3.46 8.64 12.82
CA ILE A 194 2.83 8.24 11.56
C ILE A 194 1.56 9.09 11.35
N ILE A 195 1.38 9.63 10.14
CA ILE A 195 0.17 10.40 9.76
C ILE A 195 -0.69 9.70 8.71
N ASN A 196 -0.13 8.74 7.97
CA ASN A 196 -0.83 8.00 6.93
C ASN A 196 -0.13 6.67 6.67
N ILE A 197 -0.93 5.65 6.39
CA ILE A 197 -0.50 4.35 5.89
C ILE A 197 -1.26 4.14 4.58
N HIS A 198 -0.57 3.66 3.56
CA HIS A 198 -1.22 3.27 2.31
C HIS A 198 -0.56 2.05 1.69
N VAL A 199 -1.34 1.30 0.90
CA VAL A 199 -0.87 0.15 0.13
C VAL A 199 -0.85 0.52 -1.34
N GLU A 200 0.32 0.50 -1.96
CA GLU A 200 0.48 0.59 -3.40
C GLU A 200 0.28 -0.80 -4.03
N TYR A 201 -0.58 -0.88 -5.05
CA TYR A 201 -0.79 -2.09 -5.82
C TYR A 201 -0.91 -1.81 -7.31
N THR A 202 -0.63 -2.84 -8.11
CA THR A 202 -0.81 -2.79 -9.56
C THR A 202 -2.19 -3.31 -9.93
N ALA A 203 -2.94 -2.53 -10.72
CA ALA A 203 -4.20 -2.93 -11.31
C ALA A 203 -4.07 -3.14 -12.83
N ASP A 204 -4.79 -4.15 -13.35
CA ASP A 204 -4.83 -4.49 -14.79
C ASP A 204 -6.25 -4.56 -15.38
N SER A 205 -7.28 -4.31 -14.57
CA SER A 205 -8.67 -4.22 -15.00
C SER A 205 -9.36 -2.96 -14.50
N LEU A 206 -10.36 -2.51 -15.25
CA LEU A 206 -11.22 -1.37 -14.94
C LEU A 206 -12.68 -1.78 -15.21
N GLY A 207 -13.39 -2.14 -14.14
CA GLY A 207 -14.77 -2.62 -14.19
C GLY A 207 -14.88 -4.15 -14.18
N GLU A 208 -16.11 -4.64 -13.99
CA GLU A 208 -16.45 -6.07 -14.02
C GLU A 208 -17.47 -6.34 -15.12
N ALA A 209 -17.35 -7.49 -15.78
CA ALA A 209 -18.38 -7.99 -16.68
C ALA A 209 -19.66 -8.30 -15.89
N THR A 210 -20.76 -7.65 -16.23
CA THR A 210 -22.11 -7.93 -15.66
C THR A 210 -22.92 -8.87 -16.54
#